data_AF-A0A947RRQ3-F1
#
_entry.id   AF-A0A947RRQ3-F1
#
_cell.length_a   1.000
_cell.length_b   1.000
_cell.length_c   1.000
_cell.angle_alpha   90.00
_cell.angle_beta   90.00
_cell.angle_gamma   90.00
#
_symmetry.space_group_name_H-M   'P 1'
#
loop_
_entity.id
_entity.type
_entity.pdbx_description
1 polymer ?
#
loop_
_entity_poly.entity_id
_entity_poly.type
_entity_poly.pdbx_seq_one_letter_code
_entity_poly.pdbx_strand_id
1 'polypeptide(L)' 'MAQKELLDKMSIYVPQSKVDRQPVERLIKLGEKRDRSVNYLVVEAILQYLDREETRS' A
#
# COMPACT_ATOMS: atom_id res chain seq x y z
N MET A 1 -14.11 20.97 -19.49
CA MET A 1 -12.92 20.13 -19.19
C MET A 1 -12.79 20.03 -17.68
N ALA A 2 -13.30 18.95 -17.11
CA ALA A 2 -12.94 18.53 -15.76
C ALA A 2 -13.05 17.02 -15.81
N GLN A 3 -11.99 16.39 -16.33
CA GLN A 3 -11.82 14.95 -16.25
C GLN A 3 -11.73 14.67 -14.76
N LYS A 4 -12.87 14.29 -14.18
CA LYS A 4 -13.01 13.85 -12.80
C LYS A 4 -11.94 12.78 -12.66
N GLU A 5 -10.84 13.14 -12.01
CA GLU A 5 -9.71 12.24 -11.82
C GLU A 5 -10.30 10.95 -11.27
N LEU A 6 -10.17 9.89 -12.06
CA LEU A 6 -10.33 8.56 -11.56
C LEU A 6 -9.37 8.50 -10.37
N LEU A 7 -9.90 8.63 -9.15
CA LEU A 7 -9.28 8.09 -7.96
C LEU A 7 -9.33 6.58 -8.17
N ASP A 8 -8.47 6.11 -9.08
CA ASP A 8 -8.39 4.74 -9.53
C ASP A 8 -8.09 3.91 -8.29
N LYS A 9 -9.10 3.17 -7.85
CA LYS A 9 -8.98 2.26 -6.73
C LYS A 9 -7.92 1.23 -7.13
N MET A 10 -6.74 1.33 -6.52
CA MET A 10 -5.66 0.38 -6.76
C MET A 10 -6.05 -0.99 -6.19
N SER A 11 -6.31 -1.95 -7.07
CA SER A 11 -6.50 -3.34 -6.68
C SER A 11 -5.13 -4.02 -6.62
N ILE A 12 -4.75 -4.53 -5.46
CA ILE A 12 -3.45 -5.18 -5.26
C ILE A 12 -3.65 -6.69 -5.18
N TYR A 13 -2.97 -7.41 -6.07
CA TYR A 13 -2.90 -8.86 -6.02
C TYR A 13 -1.85 -9.31 -5.00
N VAL A 14 -2.24 -10.19 -4.08
CA VAL A 14 -1.31 -10.86 -3.16
C VAL A 14 -0.96 -12.23 -3.74
N PRO A 15 0.31 -12.49 -4.09
CA PRO A 15 0.72 -13.80 -4.57
C PRO A 15 0.41 -14.91 -3.55
N GLN A 16 0.00 -16.08 -4.01
CA GLN A 16 -0.33 -17.24 -3.15
C GLN A 16 0.78 -17.57 -2.15
N SER A 17 2.05 -17.50 -2.58
CA SER A 17 3.22 -17.73 -1.71
C SER A 17 3.37 -16.74 -0.54
N LYS A 18 2.59 -15.65 -0.54
CA LYS A 18 2.60 -14.60 0.48
C LYS A 18 1.28 -14.50 1.25
N VAL A 19 0.28 -15.33 0.94
CA VAL A 19 -1.04 -15.33 1.60
C VAL A 19 -0.90 -15.69 3.08
N ASP A 20 -0.08 -16.68 3.43
CA ASP A 20 0.15 -17.11 4.81
C ASP A 20 0.78 -16.01 5.69
N ARG A 21 1.40 -14.99 5.07
CA ARG A 21 1.95 -13.83 5.78
C ARG A 21 0.91 -12.77 6.11
N GLN A 22 -0.33 -12.95 5.63
CA GLN A 22 -1.51 -12.11 5.89
C GLN A 22 -1.23 -10.60 5.79
N PRO A 23 -0.60 -10.11 4.71
CA PRO A 23 -0.12 -8.72 4.65
C PRO A 23 -1.26 -7.71 4.77
N VAL A 24 -2.43 -7.99 4.18
CA VAL A 24 -3.59 -7.10 4.22
C VAL A 24 -4.15 -6.97 5.64
N GLU A 25 -4.33 -8.09 6.34
CA GLU A 25 -4.81 -8.09 7.73
C GLU A 25 -3.85 -7.33 8.66
N ARG A 26 -2.54 -7.54 8.48
CA ARG A 26 -1.51 -6.82 9.24
C ARG A 26 -1.55 -5.32 8.98
N LEU A 27 -1.80 -4.90 7.73
CA LEU A 27 -1.96 -3.49 7.38
C LEU A 27 -3.24 -2.89 7.97
N ILE A 28 -4.36 -3.63 7.99
CA ILE A 28 -5.61 -3.19 8.64
C ILE A 28 -5.35 -2.91 10.13
N LYS A 29 -4.79 -3.90 10.85
CA LYS A 29 -4.45 -3.77 12.27
C LYS A 29 -3.48 -2.62 12.54
N LEU A 30 -2.53 -2.37 11.63
CA LEU A 30 -1.59 -1.27 11.75
C LEU A 30 -2.28 0.08 11.52
N GLY A 31 -3.19 0.16 10.55
CA GLY A 31 -3.98 1.35 10.24
C GLY A 31 -4.85 1.77 11.43
N GLU A 32 -5.55 0.82 12.04
CA GLU A 32 -6.34 1.05 13.26
C GLU A 32 -5.48 1.62 14.40
N LYS A 33 -4.29 1.04 14.63
CA LYS A 33 -3.37 1.51 15.69
C LYS A 33 -2.81 2.90 15.43
N ARG A 34 -2.70 3.33 14.17
CA ARG A 34 -2.09 4.59 13.76
C ARG A 34 -3.12 5.67 13.39
N ASP A 35 -4.41 5.35 13.46
CA ASP A 35 -5.49 6.20 12.95
C ASP A 35 -5.26 6.61 11.47
N ARG A 36 -4.90 5.62 10.63
CA ARG A 36 -4.62 5.80 9.20
C ARG A 36 -5.35 4.76 8.36
N SER A 37 -5.75 5.15 7.15
CA SER A 37 -6.35 4.22 6.19
C SER A 37 -5.31 3.23 5.65
N VAL A 38 -5.77 2.04 5.27
CA VAL A 38 -4.91 1.03 4.63
C VAL A 38 -4.29 1.58 3.35
N ASN A 39 -5.05 2.33 2.54
CA ASN A 39 -4.54 2.94 1.32
C ASN A 39 -3.36 3.89 1.59
N TYR A 40 -3.44 4.69 2.66
CA TYR A 40 -2.35 5.56 3.07
C TYR A 40 -1.08 4.75 3.37
N LEU A 41 -1.20 3.69 4.18
CA LEU A 41 -0.07 2.84 4.55
C LEU A 41 0.54 2.10 3.35
N VAL A 42 -0.29 1.68 2.39
CA VAL A 42 0.15 1.03 1.16
C VAL A 42 0.99 1.98 0.32
N VAL A 43 0.51 3.21 0.08
CA VAL A 43 1.25 4.21 -0.70
C VAL A 43 2.54 4.57 0.02
N GLU A 44 2.51 4.77 1.33
CA GLU A 44 3.70 5.04 2.16
C GLU A 44 4.74 3.91 2.03
N ALA A 45 4.31 2.64 2.08
CA ALA A 45 5.20 1.50 1.92
C ALA A 45 5.80 1.40 0.51
N ILE A 46 5.05 1.77 -0.52
CA ILE A 46 5.55 1.82 -1.92
C ILE A 46 6.64 2.90 -2.03
N LEU A 47 6.38 4.12 -1.54
CA LEU A 47 7.35 5.21 -1.57
C LEU A 47 8.63 4.82 -0.82
N GLN A 48 8.51 4.28 0.39
CA GLN A 48 9.67 3.81 1.17
C GLN A 48 10.47 2.72 0.45
N TYR A 49 9.83 1.87 -0.33
CA TYR A 49 10.52 0.87 -1.14
C TYR A 49 11.30 1.53 -2.28
N LEU A 50 10.66 2.43 -3.02
CA LEU A 50 11.30 3.17 -4.13
C LEU A 50 12.51 3.98 -3.64
N ASP A 51 12.35 4.76 -2.57
CA ASP A 51 13.43 5.57 -1.99
C ASP A 51 14.67 4.71 -1.67
N ARG A 52 14.46 3.48 -1.15
CA ARG A 52 15.54 2.54 -0.83
C ARG A 52 16.25 2.01 -2.06
N GLU A 53 15.53 1.73 -3.14
CA GLU A 53 16.11 1.20 -4.37
C GLU A 53 16.80 2.30 -5.19
N GLU A 54 16.25 3.52 -5.19
CA GLU A 54 16.84 4.68 -5.86
C GLU A 54 18.13 5.17 -5.17
N THR A 55 18.18 5.13 -3.84
CA THR A 55 19.38 5.51 -3.07
C THR A 55 20.52 4.48 -3.17
N ARG A 56 20.21 3.24 -3.59
CA ARG A 56 21.20 2.17 -3.79
C ARG A 56 21.89 2.22 -5.16
N SER A 57 21.43 3.10 -6.05
CA SER A 57 21.96 3.30 -7.41
C SER A 57 22.82 4.54 -7.49
#